data_AF-A0A3M0GSE7-F1
#
_entry.id   AF-A0A3M0GSE7-F1
#
_cell.length_a   1.000
_cell.length_b   1.000
_cell.length_c   1.000
_cell.angle_alpha   90.00
_cell.angle_beta   90.00
_cell.angle_gamma   90.00
#
_symmetry.space_group_name_H-M   'P 1'
#
loop_
_entity.id
_entity.type
_entity.pdbx_description
1 polymer ?
#
loop_
_entity_poly.entity_id
_entity_poly.type
_entity_poly.pdbx_seq_one_letter_code
_entity_poly.pdbx_strand_id
1 'polypeptide(L)'
;MAIGGALAVAATVGMTGVASAYDEGDHPFFEEHRFTGSSTSAAAFHEWFAGGEFVRPTVETRDITELKVNDFETARAGDVVYKNDSGEFWIKKHATIK
;
A
#
# COMPACT_ATOMS: atom_id res chain seq x y z
N MET A 1 -51.89 10.27 -5.87
CA MET A 1 -51.27 10.66 -4.58
C MET A 1 -50.99 9.40 -3.76
N ALA A 2 -49.98 9.47 -2.87
CA ALA A 2 -49.24 8.38 -2.18
C ALA A 2 -48.13 7.78 -3.08
N ILE A 3 -46.92 8.35 -3.17
CA ILE A 3 -45.79 8.47 -2.21
C ILE A 3 -45.55 7.22 -1.34
N GLY A 4 -44.50 6.47 -1.69
CA GLY A 4 -43.88 5.43 -0.87
C GLY A 4 -42.37 5.58 -0.99
N GLY A 5 -41.80 6.38 -0.08
CA GLY A 5 -40.37 6.68 -0.05
C GLY A 5 -39.56 5.57 0.62
N ALA A 6 -38.42 5.23 0.02
CA ALA A 6 -37.38 4.44 0.67
C ALA A 6 -36.33 5.39 1.27
N LEU A 7 -36.27 5.45 2.60
CA LEU A 7 -35.19 6.08 3.35
C LEU A 7 -34.03 5.08 3.43
N ALA A 8 -32.94 5.36 2.73
CA ALA A 8 -31.65 4.70 2.95
C ALA A 8 -30.77 5.65 3.78
N VAL A 9 -30.54 5.30 5.04
CA VAL A 9 -29.63 6.01 5.95
C VAL A 9 -28.22 5.52 5.65
N ALA A 10 -27.40 6.35 5.01
CA ALA A 10 -25.96 6.11 4.88
C ALA A 10 -25.23 6.81 6.03
N ALA A 11 -24.69 6.02 6.96
CA ALA A 11 -23.82 6.51 8.02
C ALA A 11 -22.43 6.80 7.43
N THR A 12 -22.04 8.07 7.38
CA THR A 12 -20.65 8.47 7.09
C THR A 12 -19.86 8.48 8.40
N VAL A 13 -19.04 7.44 8.60
CA VAL A 13 -18.04 7.41 9.68
C VAL A 13 -16.92 8.38 9.30
N GLY A 14 -16.67 9.37 10.16
CA GLY A 14 -15.67 10.40 9.95
C GLY A 14 -14.25 9.83 9.95
N MET A 15 -13.48 10.15 8.90
CA MET A 15 -12.06 9.86 8.84
C MET A 15 -11.29 10.96 9.58
N THR A 16 -10.69 10.60 10.71
CA THR A 16 -9.67 11.39 11.40
C THR A 16 -8.34 11.09 10.72
N GLY A 17 -7.82 12.05 9.97
CA GLY A 17 -6.54 11.94 9.30
C GLY A 17 -5.39 11.78 10.30
N VAL A 18 -4.55 10.77 10.10
CA VAL A 18 -3.28 10.63 10.80
C VAL A 18 -2.20 11.30 9.96
N ALA A 19 -1.60 12.36 10.51
CA ALA A 19 -0.47 13.04 9.90
C ALA A 19 0.80 12.17 10.05
N SER A 20 1.47 11.85 8.94
CA SER A 20 2.82 11.29 8.96
C SER A 20 3.83 12.42 8.85
N ALA A 21 4.78 12.48 9.79
CA ALA A 21 5.79 13.52 9.88
C ALA A 21 6.82 13.38 8.75
N TYR A 22 7.08 14.49 8.06
CA TYR A 22 8.03 14.62 6.96
C TYR A 22 9.44 14.93 7.50
N ASP A 23 10.43 14.14 7.07
CA ASP A 23 11.86 14.37 7.28
C ASP A 23 12.52 14.78 5.95
N GLU A 24 13.49 15.67 6.06
CA GLU A 24 13.97 16.65 5.08
C GLU A 24 14.82 16.02 3.96
N GLY A 25 14.30 16.03 2.72
CA GLY A 25 15.07 15.67 1.52
C GLY A 25 14.16 15.51 0.32
N ASP A 26 14.10 16.57 -0.50
CA ASP A 26 13.25 16.80 -1.68
C ASP A 26 13.19 15.60 -2.66
N HIS A 27 12.41 14.59 -2.28
CA HIS A 27 11.95 13.51 -3.13
C HIS A 27 10.45 13.74 -3.35
N PRO A 28 9.93 13.59 -4.58
CA PRO A 28 8.48 13.59 -4.77
C PRO A 28 7.90 12.62 -3.77
N PHE A 29 6.81 13.01 -3.09
CA PHE A 29 6.15 12.23 -2.04
C PHE A 29 5.59 10.92 -2.61
N PHE A 30 6.46 9.98 -2.94
CA PHE A 30 6.10 8.65 -3.36
C PHE A 30 5.72 7.87 -2.11
N GLU A 31 4.53 7.29 -2.13
CA GLU A 31 4.13 6.36 -1.09
C GLU A 31 5.00 5.11 -1.21
N GLU A 32 5.76 4.78 -0.17
CA GLU A 32 6.70 3.65 -0.15
C GLU A 32 6.42 2.73 1.04
N HIS A 33 6.46 1.42 0.81
CA HIS A 33 6.27 0.40 1.84
C HIS A 33 7.31 -0.72 1.71
N ARG A 34 7.80 -1.21 2.85
CA ARG A 34 8.74 -2.35 2.88
C ARG A 34 7.95 -3.66 2.84
N PHE A 35 8.29 -4.53 1.90
CA PHE A 35 7.79 -5.90 1.85
C PHE A 35 8.59 -6.78 2.79
N THR A 36 7.91 -7.50 3.67
CA THR A 36 8.54 -8.31 4.72
C THR A 36 8.78 -9.76 4.28
N GLY A 37 8.16 -10.16 3.16
CA GLY A 37 8.19 -11.54 2.70
C GLY A 37 7.12 -12.44 3.33
N SER A 38 6.21 -11.91 4.16
CA SER A 38 5.09 -12.69 4.71
C SER A 38 3.90 -12.69 3.74
N SER A 39 3.09 -13.76 3.72
CA SER A 39 1.84 -13.77 2.92
C SER A 39 0.82 -12.75 3.40
N THR A 40 0.78 -12.43 4.69
CA THR A 40 -0.02 -11.31 5.22
C THR A 40 0.43 -9.96 4.69
N SER A 41 1.75 -9.75 4.53
CA SER A 41 2.27 -8.55 3.88
C SER A 41 1.93 -8.54 2.40
N ALA A 42 2.07 -9.68 1.72
CA ALA A 42 1.71 -9.80 0.31
C ALA A 42 0.23 -9.44 0.08
N ALA A 43 -0.67 -9.89 0.95
CA ALA A 43 -2.09 -9.50 0.90
C ALA A 43 -2.29 -7.98 1.01
N ALA A 44 -1.61 -7.31 1.94
CA ALA A 44 -1.67 -5.85 2.06
C ALA A 44 -1.15 -5.12 0.80
N PHE A 45 -0.08 -5.63 0.18
CA PHE A 45 0.39 -5.11 -1.10
C PHE A 45 -0.58 -5.35 -2.25
N HIS A 46 -1.26 -6.50 -2.29
CA HIS A 46 -2.27 -6.76 -3.32
C HIS A 46 -3.47 -5.81 -3.23
N GLU A 47 -3.94 -5.49 -2.02
CA GLU A 47 -4.98 -4.47 -1.81
C GLU A 47 -4.51 -3.08 -2.29
N TRP A 48 -3.27 -2.71 -1.99
CA TRP A 48 -2.70 -1.45 -2.44
C TRP A 48 -2.55 -1.38 -3.97
N PHE A 49 -2.11 -2.47 -4.60
CA PHE A 49 -2.01 -2.59 -6.06
C PHE A 49 -3.37 -2.55 -6.75
N ALA A 50 -4.43 -3.01 -6.09
CA ALA A 50 -5.81 -2.90 -6.55
C ALA A 50 -6.38 -1.46 -6.44
N GLY A 51 -5.59 -0.51 -5.93
CA GLY A 51 -5.99 0.89 -5.73
C GLY A 51 -6.58 1.19 -4.34
N GLY A 52 -6.52 0.22 -3.42
CA GLY A 52 -6.86 0.44 -2.01
C GLY A 52 -5.78 1.23 -1.26
N GLU A 53 -6.05 1.51 0.01
CA GLU A 53 -5.06 2.06 0.93
C GLU A 53 -4.12 0.95 1.42
N PHE A 54 -2.82 1.23 1.53
CA PHE A 54 -1.91 0.28 2.15
C PHE A 54 -2.11 0.24 3.66
N VAL A 55 -2.53 -0.91 4.19
CA VAL A 55 -2.64 -1.14 5.62
C VAL A 55 -1.59 -2.16 6.06
N ARG A 56 -0.62 -1.71 6.86
CA ARG A 56 0.40 -2.61 7.40
C ARG A 56 -0.25 -3.69 8.28
N PRO A 57 0.03 -4.99 8.06
CA PRO A 57 -0.48 -6.05 8.92
C PRO A 57 0.05 -5.91 10.36
N THR A 58 -0.81 -6.08 11.35
CA THR A 58 -0.43 -6.10 12.77
C THR A 58 0.28 -7.39 13.16
N VAL A 59 -0.05 -8.49 12.49
CA VAL A 59 0.54 -9.80 12.70
C VAL A 59 1.00 -10.33 11.35
N GLU A 60 2.24 -10.82 11.34
CA GLU A 60 2.84 -11.38 10.14
C GLU A 60 3.01 -12.89 10.23
N THR A 61 2.70 -13.56 9.13
CA THR A 61 3.00 -14.97 8.95
C THR A 61 4.50 -15.19 8.70
N ARG A 62 4.98 -16.41 8.93
CA ARG A 62 6.41 -16.79 8.75
C ARG A 62 6.67 -17.61 7.49
N ASP A 63 5.75 -17.56 6.54
CA ASP A 63 5.87 -18.18 5.23
C ASP A 63 6.56 -17.20 4.28
N ILE A 64 7.84 -17.44 4.01
CA ILE A 64 8.62 -16.67 3.05
C ILE A 64 7.95 -16.77 1.69
N THR A 65 7.46 -15.65 1.18
CA THR A 65 6.82 -15.53 -0.13
C THR A 65 7.43 -14.40 -0.94
N GLU A 66 7.34 -14.54 -2.26
CA GLU A 66 7.72 -13.52 -3.22
C GLU A 66 6.47 -12.73 -3.65
N LEU A 67 6.65 -11.43 -3.95
CA LEU A 67 5.57 -10.54 -4.36
C LEU A 67 5.82 -10.02 -5.76
N LYS A 68 4.98 -10.40 -6.74
CA LYS A 68 5.04 -9.79 -8.08
C LYS A 68 4.56 -8.34 -7.99
N VAL A 69 5.46 -7.39 -8.25
CA VAL A 69 5.16 -5.94 -8.16
C VAL A 69 4.62 -5.42 -9.48
N ASN A 70 5.24 -5.84 -10.58
CA ASN A 70 4.82 -5.55 -11.95
C ASN A 70 5.24 -6.71 -12.86
N ASP A 71 5.11 -6.58 -14.18
CA ASP A 71 5.46 -7.64 -15.12
C ASP A 71 6.97 -7.95 -15.21
N PHE A 72 7.82 -7.08 -14.68
CA PHE A 72 9.27 -7.16 -14.76
C PHE A 72 9.95 -7.46 -13.43
N GLU A 73 9.29 -7.14 -12.31
CA GLU A 73 9.90 -7.16 -10.98
C GLU A 73 9.10 -8.00 -9.97
N THR A 74 9.85 -8.78 -9.21
CA THR A 74 9.34 -9.56 -8.07
C THR A 74 10.12 -9.16 -6.82
N ALA A 75 9.42 -8.65 -5.81
CA ALA A 75 9.97 -8.24 -4.54
C ALA A 75 10.18 -9.44 -3.60
N ARG A 76 11.27 -9.36 -2.85
CA ARG A 76 11.65 -10.30 -1.79
C ARG A 76 11.56 -9.64 -0.42
N ALA A 77 11.64 -10.47 0.61
CA ALA A 77 11.73 -10.00 1.99
C ALA A 77 12.83 -8.93 2.14
N GLY A 78 12.43 -7.75 2.59
CA GLY A 78 13.31 -6.60 2.80
C GLY A 78 13.35 -5.58 1.65
N ASP A 79 12.77 -5.87 0.49
CA ASP A 79 12.65 -4.90 -0.59
C ASP A 79 11.66 -3.78 -0.22
N VAL A 80 11.88 -2.59 -0.77
CA VAL A 80 10.97 -1.45 -0.64
C VAL A 80 10.25 -1.26 -1.97
N VAL A 81 8.93 -1.24 -1.94
CA VAL A 81 8.07 -0.99 -3.09
C VAL A 81 7.54 0.42 -2.97
N TYR A 82 7.59 1.19 -4.06
CA TYR A 82 7.06 2.55 -4.11
C TYR A 82 6.07 2.71 -5.26
N LYS A 83 5.13 3.65 -5.09
CA LYS A 83 4.19 4.08 -6.13
C LYS A 83 4.68 5.39 -6.74
N ASN A 84 4.87 5.41 -8.06
CA ASN A 84 5.25 6.63 -8.78
C ASN A 84 4.06 7.58 -9.00
N ASP A 85 4.31 8.73 -9.61
CA ASP A 85 3.33 9.77 -9.95
C ASP A 85 2.32 9.31 -11.01
N SER A 86 2.70 8.37 -11.85
CA SER A 86 1.81 7.70 -12.82
C SER A 86 0.93 6.61 -12.18
N GLY A 87 1.12 6.32 -10.88
CA GLY A 87 0.40 5.29 -10.13
C GLY A 87 0.93 3.87 -10.34
N GLU A 88 2.08 3.72 -10.99
CA GLU A 88 2.76 2.44 -11.21
C GLU A 88 3.64 2.06 -10.02
N PHE A 89 3.85 0.76 -9.83
CA PHE A 89 4.62 0.21 -8.72
C PHE A 89 5.98 -0.32 -9.16
N TRP A 90 6.99 -0.02 -8.37
CA TRP A 90 8.39 -0.32 -8.67
C TRP A 90 9.15 -0.70 -7.40
N ILE A 91 10.22 -1.49 -7.55
CA ILE A 91 11.12 -1.82 -6.44
C ILE A 91 12.22 -0.78 -6.35
N LYS A 92 12.35 -0.12 -5.20
CA LYS A 92 13.43 0.84 -4.92
C LYS A 92 14.77 0.10 -4.87
N LYS A 93 15.57 0.27 -5.92
CA LYS A 93 16.93 -0.27 -5.96
C LYS A 93 17.84 0.64 -5.16
N HIS A 94 18.32 0.17 -4.00
CA HIS A 94 19.43 0.84 -3.35
C HIS A 94 20.68 0.68 -4.23
N ALA A 95 21.24 1.80 -4.71
CA ALA A 95 22.57 1.80 -5.30
C ALA A 95 23.55 1.34 -4.22
N THR A 96 23.94 0.06 -4.26
CA THR A 96 25.01 -0.43 -3.39
C THR A 96 26.31 0.08 -4.01
N ILE A 97 26.80 1.23 -3.53
CA ILE A 97 28.17 1.66 -3.82
C ILE A 97 29.07 0.63 -3.16
N LYS A 98 29.72 -0.21 -3.97
CA LYS A 98 30.75 -1.15 -3.52
C LYS A 98 32.08 -0.44 -3.37
#